data_AF-A0A523LUL5-F1
#
_entry.id   AF-A0A523LUL5-F1
#
_cell.length_a   1.000
_cell.length_b   1.000
_cell.length_c   1.000
_cell.angle_alpha   90.00
_cell.angle_beta   90.00
_cell.angle_gamma   90.00
#
_symmetry.space_group_name_H-M   'P 1'
#
loop_
_entity.id
_entity.type
_entity.pdbx_description
1 polymer ?
#
loop_
_entity_poly.entity_id
_entity_poly.type
_entity_poly.pdbx_seq_one_letter_code
_entity_poly.pdbx_strand_id
1 'polypeptide(L)' 'MIGDDITVTVLGVKGNQTRIGINAPRDVAVHREEIYERIRAQANNVAAAPNGTSTG' A
#
# COMPACT_ATOMS: atom_id res chain seq x y z
N MET A 1 -15.48 -4.46 -3.33
CA MET A 1 -16.01 -3.78 -2.13
C MET A 1 -14.83 -3.61 -1.17
N ILE A 2 -14.57 -2.38 -0.72
CA ILE A 2 -13.64 -2.11 0.39
C ILE A 2 -14.31 -2.71 1.63
N GLY A 3 -13.59 -3.55 2.38
CA GLY A 3 -14.14 -4.30 3.52
C GLY A 3 -14.87 -3.39 4.51
N ASP A 4 -15.90 -3.94 5.16
CA ASP A 4 -16.88 -3.23 6.00
C ASP A 4 -16.26 -2.37 7.13
N ASP A 5 -14.96 -2.52 7.40
CA ASP A 5 -14.22 -1.83 8.46
C ASP A 5 -13.43 -0.59 8.00
N ILE A 6 -13.42 -0.26 6.70
CA ILE A 6 -12.66 0.89 6.18
C ILE A 6 -13.62 2.01 5.78
N THR A 7 -13.54 3.14 6.49
CA THR A 7 -14.31 4.35 6.18
C THR A 7 -13.40 5.44 5.61
N VAL A 8 -13.79 6.00 4.47
CA VAL A 8 -13.10 7.14 3.86
C VAL A 8 -13.98 8.38 3.99
N THR A 9 -13.41 9.47 4.49
CA THR A 9 -14.14 10.73 4.71
C THR A 9 -13.39 11.89 4.08
N VAL A 10 -14.09 12.73 3.33
CA VAL A 10 -13.51 13.98 2.83
C VAL A 10 -13.60 15.02 3.95
N LEU A 11 -12.45 15.38 4.51
CA LEU A 11 -12.37 16.35 5.61
C LEU A 11 -12.49 17.79 5.12
N GLY A 12 -12.21 18.03 3.83
CA GLY A 12 -12.40 19.32 3.20
C GLY A 12 -11.60 19.48 1.91
N VAL A 13 -11.90 20.54 1.18
CA VAL A 13 -11.23 20.89 -0.07
C VAL A 13 -10.72 22.32 0.06
N LYS A 14 -9.44 22.55 -0.24
CA LYS A 14 -8.82 23.88 -0.29
C LYS A 14 -8.11 24.05 -1.63
N GLY A 15 -8.68 24.85 -2.52
CA GLY A 15 -8.15 25.03 -3.87
C GLY A 15 -8.15 23.70 -4.63
N ASN A 16 -6.98 23.25 -5.09
CA ASN A 16 -6.81 21.95 -5.74
C ASN A 16 -6.48 20.80 -4.76
N GLN A 17 -6.40 21.09 -3.45
CA GLN A 17 -5.97 20.12 -2.45
C GLN A 17 -7.18 19.58 -1.68
N THR A 18 -7.42 18.29 -1.78
CA THR A 18 -8.45 17.59 -1.01
C THR A 18 -7.81 16.89 0.19
N ARG A 19 -8.37 17.12 1.38
CA ARG A 19 -8.02 16.38 2.60
C ARG A 19 -8.93 15.19 2.74
N ILE A 20 -8.33 14.01 2.84
CA ILE A 20 -9.03 12.74 2.98
C ILE A 20 -8.60 12.14 4.32
N GLY A 21 -9.58 11.85 5.17
CA GLY A 21 -9.45 11.04 6.36
C GLY A 21 -9.74 9.58 6.00
N ILE A 22 -8.93 8.66 6.51
CA ILE A 22 -9.12 7.23 6.33
C ILE A 22 -9.18 6.64 7.74
N ASN A 23 -10.27 5.95 8.04
CA ASN A 23 -10.42 5.15 9.24
C ASN A 23 -10.36 3.69 8.82
N ALA A 24 -9.39 2.95 9.34
CA ALA A 24 -9.18 1.54 9.06
C ALA A 24 -8.67 0.87 10.34
N PRO A 25 -8.94 -0.42 10.55
CA PRO A 25 -8.45 -1.13 11.72
C PRO A 25 -6.93 -1.33 11.65
N ARG A 26 -6.27 -1.52 12.80
CA ARG A 26 -4.80 -1.45 12.94
C ARG A 26 -4.04 -2.54 12.18
N ASP A 27 -4.73 -3.64 11.89
CA ASP A 27 -4.27 -4.78 11.11
C ASP A 27 -4.17 -4.47 9.60
N VAL A 28 -4.82 -3.40 9.12
CA VAL A 28 -4.79 -3.00 7.73
C VAL A 28 -3.79 -1.87 7.51
N ALA A 29 -2.72 -2.15 6.76
CA ALA A 29 -1.75 -1.14 6.36
C ALA A 29 -2.32 -0.23 5.26
N VAL A 30 -2.47 1.05 5.56
CA VAL A 30 -2.93 2.07 4.60
C VAL A 30 -1.73 2.83 4.04
N HIS A 31 -1.58 2.79 2.72
CA HIS A 31 -0.49 3.47 2.01
C HIS A 31 -1.04 4.34 0.87
N ARG A 32 -0.27 5.37 0.52
CA ARG A 32 -0.50 6.10 -0.73
C ARG A 32 -0.14 5.20 -1.90
N GLU A 33 -0.93 5.25 -2.95
CA GLU A 33 -0.77 4.41 -4.15
C GLU A 33 0.65 4.45 -4.71
N GLU A 34 1.21 5.65 -4.90
CA GLU A 34 2.58 5.88 -5.39
C GLU A 34 3.69 5.24 -4.53
N ILE A 35 3.44 5.07 -3.23
CA ILE A 35 4.39 4.43 -2.31
C ILE A 35 4.18 2.93 -2.32
N TYR A 36 2.93 2.46 -2.38
CA TYR A 36 2.60 1.05 -2.48
C TYR A 36 3.18 0.41 -3.74
N GLU A 37 3.08 1.10 -4.89
CA GLU A 37 3.66 0.63 -6.15
C GLU A 37 5.18 0.44 -6.07
N ARG A 38 5.89 1.38 -5.43
CA ARG A 38 7.36 1.29 -5.24
C ARG A 38 7.75 0.15 -4.31
N ILE A 39 7.03 -0.03 -3.19
CA ILE A 39 7.27 -1.12 -2.25
C ILE A 39 7.00 -2.46 -2.92
N ARG A 40 5.91 -2.59 -3.68
CA ARG A 40 5.56 -3.83 -4.40
C ARG A 40 6.57 -4.15 -5.50
N ALA A 41 7.03 -3.15 -6.24
CA ALA A 41 8.07 -3.31 -7.26
C ALA A 41 9.40 -3.80 -6.67
N GLN A 42 9.77 -3.31 -5.48
CA GLN A 42 10.94 -3.81 -4.75
C GLN A 42 10.72 -5.22 -4.21
N ALA A 43 9.58 -5.49 -3.55
CA ALA A 43 9.25 -6.79 -2.98
C ALA A 43 9.21 -7.92 -4.03
N ASN A 44 8.68 -7.65 -5.22
CA ASN A 44 8.68 -8.60 -6.33
C ASN A 44 10.09 -8.90 -6.87
N ASN A 45 11.07 -8.01 -6.69
CA ASN A 45 12.45 -8.25 -7.10
C ASN A 45 13.20 -9.16 -6.11
N VAL A 46 12.82 -9.16 -4.83
CA VAL A 46 13.48 -9.98 -3.79
C VAL A 46 13.00 -11.44 -3.81
N ALA A 47 11.79 -11.71 -4.33
CA ALA A 47 11.23 -13.06 -4.42
C ALA A 47 11.67 -13.85 -5.67
N ALA A 48 12.38 -13.22 -6.62
CA ALA A 48 12.81 -13.82 -7.88
C ALA A 48 14.29 -14.22 -7.91
N ALA A 49 14.92 -14.47 -6.76
CA ALA A 49 16.20 -15.17 -6.69
C ALA A 49 15.95 -16.68 -6.52
N PRO A 50 16.16 -17.52 -7.54
CA PRO A 50 16.22 -18.96 -7.32
C PRO A 50 17.54 -19.26 -6.61
N ASN A 51 17.45 -19.62 -5.34
CA ASN A 51 18.53 -20.31 -4.65
C ASN A 51 18.79 -21.65 -5.38
N GLY A 52 19.95 -21.76 -6.02
CA GLY A 52 20.42 -22.98 -6.64
C GLY A 52 21.93 -23.10 -6.45
N THR A 53 22.34 -23.52 -5.26
CA THR A 53 23.68 -24.01 -4.97
C THR A 53 23.81 -25.43 -5.53
N SER A 54 24.82 -25.72 -6.37
CA SER A 54 25.34 -27.08 -6.49
C SER A 54 26.85 -27.06 -6.74
N THR A 55 27.57 -27.53 -5.73
CA THR A 55 28.97 -27.97 -5.71
C THR A 55 29.28 -28.98 -6.81
N GLY A 56 30.47 -28.85 -7.42
CA GLY A 56 31.08 -29.81 -8.34
C GLY A 56 32.41 -29.28 -8.85
#